data_AF-A0A7X7ARN6-F1
#
_entry.id   AF-A0A7X7ARN6-F1
#
_cell.length_a   1.000
_cell.length_b   1.000
_cell.length_c   1.000
_cell.angle_alpha   90.00
_cell.angle_beta   90.00
_cell.angle_gamma   90.00
#
_symmetry.space_group_name_H-M   'P 1'
#
loop_
_entity.id
_entity.type
_entity.pdbx_description
1 polymer ?
#
loop_
_entity_poly.entity_id
_entity_poly.type
_entity_poly.pdbx_seq_one_letter_code
_entity_poly.pdbx_strand_id
1 'polypeptide(L)'
;MKRRKLLTALSLLLVAAFAFLLVSCNGNEGETPETKPSVDTTDSADEGNTDGKQPGDLTIGFNNLLKGHYSLDILEKAFVDTADAIGVKTMIVNDQGAIENVTENIDSMIAAGVDGLVIFGPDESMYSVISQKCEAAKVAFVFYDHMPSEENMVMLRENPYFKGAVGTRDLNTGRNIGEHAASLDLKNAIILTGAIADPTHNARTEGFTAAFESAGGKVLDVGWDALEGQDAINAANDLLTAHPEVDTIYASNGNGGSIV
;
A
#
# COMPACT_ATOMS: atom_id res chain seq x y z
N MET A 1 0.79 2.47 53.16
CA MET A 1 -0.66 2.62 53.47
C MET A 1 -1.32 3.93 53.01
N LYS A 2 -0.63 5.08 52.93
CA LYS A 2 -1.24 6.35 52.45
C LYS A 2 -1.48 6.44 50.92
N ARG A 3 -0.66 5.77 50.08
CA ARG A 3 -0.83 5.81 48.60
C ARG A 3 -1.98 4.94 48.05
N ARG A 4 -2.35 3.83 48.70
CA ARG A 4 -3.51 3.01 48.29
C ARG A 4 -4.86 3.68 48.60
N LYS A 5 -4.93 4.48 49.68
CA LYS A 5 -6.15 5.25 50.02
C LYS A 5 -6.39 6.45 49.08
N LEU A 6 -5.33 6.99 48.47
CA LEU A 6 -5.43 8.10 47.51
C LEU A 6 -5.94 7.63 46.14
N LEU A 7 -5.52 6.42 45.70
CA LEU A 7 -5.99 5.81 44.44
C LEU A 7 -7.47 5.37 44.54
N THR A 8 -7.91 4.89 45.71
CA THR A 8 -9.32 4.48 45.91
C THR A 8 -10.27 5.69 45.99
N ALA A 9 -9.78 6.85 46.47
CA ALA A 9 -10.57 8.10 46.53
C ALA A 9 -10.71 8.80 45.16
N LEU A 10 -9.75 8.61 44.25
CA LEU A 10 -9.79 9.20 42.91
C LEU A 10 -10.69 8.39 41.94
N SER A 11 -10.82 7.07 42.16
CA SER A 11 -11.73 6.20 41.40
C SER A 11 -13.21 6.41 41.75
N LEU A 12 -13.53 6.86 42.97
CA LEU A 12 -14.90 7.15 43.41
C LEU A 12 -15.39 8.55 43.01
N LEU A 13 -14.49 9.45 42.63
CA LEU A 13 -14.82 10.82 42.20
C LEU A 13 -15.05 10.95 40.69
N LEU A 14 -14.58 10.00 39.88
CA LEU A 14 -14.84 9.96 38.43
C LEU A 14 -16.17 9.28 38.07
N VAL A 15 -16.75 8.47 38.95
CA VAL A 15 -18.03 7.78 38.72
C VAL A 15 -19.23 8.62 39.16
N ALA A 16 -19.02 9.66 39.98
CA ALA A 16 -20.08 10.56 40.46
C ALA A 16 -20.41 11.74 39.52
N ALA A 17 -19.69 11.92 38.41
CA ALA A 17 -19.88 13.04 37.48
C ALA A 17 -20.74 12.69 36.24
N PHE A 18 -21.25 11.46 36.14
CA PHE A 18 -22.04 10.99 34.98
C PHE A 18 -23.53 10.72 35.28
N ALA A 19 -24.02 11.13 36.46
CA ALA A 19 -25.37 10.77 36.94
C ALA A 19 -26.36 11.95 37.00
N PHE A 20 -26.16 13.02 36.22
CA PHE A 20 -27.16 14.06 36.04
C PHE A 20 -27.26 14.41 34.56
N LEU A 21 -28.20 13.77 33.89
CA LEU A 21 -29.07 14.32 32.84
C LEU A 21 -29.87 13.13 32.33
N LEU A 22 -31.12 13.00 32.80
CA LEU A 22 -32.29 12.43 32.09
C LEU A 22 -33.42 12.22 33.12
N VAL A 23 -34.29 13.23 33.23
CA VAL A 23 -35.70 13.03 33.59
C VAL A 23 -36.53 13.94 32.68
N SER A 24 -37.16 13.34 31.69
CA SER A 24 -38.52 13.70 31.32
C SER A 24 -39.15 12.47 30.67
N CYS A 25 -39.91 11.72 31.48
CA CYS A 25 -40.89 10.79 31.00
C CYS A 25 -42.13 11.59 30.61
N ASN A 26 -42.68 11.35 29.41
CA ASN A 26 -44.12 11.22 29.30
C ASN A 26 -44.44 10.13 28.28
N GLY A 27 -45.08 9.07 28.77
CA GLY A 27 -45.19 7.79 28.08
C GLY A 27 -46.28 7.71 27.02
N ASN A 28 -46.20 6.66 26.21
CA ASN A 28 -47.21 5.61 26.24
C ASN A 28 -46.64 4.30 25.66
N GLU A 29 -47.15 3.18 26.16
CA GLU A 29 -46.69 1.81 25.97
C GLU A 29 -46.80 1.29 24.52
N GLY A 30 -45.89 0.40 24.12
CA GLY A 30 -45.99 -0.41 22.90
C GLY A 30 -44.66 -1.07 22.51
N GLU A 31 -44.70 -2.39 22.35
CA GLU A 31 -43.58 -3.35 22.19
C GLU A 31 -42.51 -3.03 21.12
N THR A 32 -41.28 -3.51 21.40
CA THR A 32 -40.09 -3.52 20.55
C THR A 32 -40.27 -4.42 19.32
N PRO A 33 -39.67 -4.09 18.16
CA PRO A 33 -38.39 -4.75 17.82
C PRO A 33 -37.32 -3.80 17.24
N GLU A 34 -36.07 -4.24 17.38
CA GLU A 34 -34.80 -3.61 17.01
C GLU A 34 -34.79 -2.85 15.68
N THR A 35 -34.17 -1.66 15.66
CA THR A 35 -33.78 -0.95 14.44
C THR A 35 -32.37 -0.36 14.59
N LYS A 36 -31.54 -0.59 13.57
CA LYS A 36 -30.18 -0.05 13.35
C LYS A 36 -30.11 1.48 13.59
N PRO A 37 -28.96 2.04 14.02
CA PRO A 37 -28.79 3.49 14.01
C PRO A 37 -28.78 4.01 12.58
N SER A 38 -29.75 4.87 12.31
CA SER A 38 -29.88 5.73 11.15
C SER A 38 -28.71 6.71 11.07
N VAL A 39 -28.18 6.90 9.87
CA VAL A 39 -27.36 8.05 9.50
C VAL A 39 -28.26 9.29 9.57
N ASP A 40 -27.82 10.30 10.32
CA ASP A 40 -28.48 11.60 10.36
C ASP A 40 -27.80 12.49 9.32
N THR A 41 -28.44 12.61 8.16
CA THR A 41 -28.11 13.58 7.11
C THR A 41 -28.62 14.94 7.52
N THR A 42 -27.73 15.81 7.98
CA THR A 42 -27.93 17.25 7.92
C THR A 42 -27.27 17.78 6.65
N ASP A 43 -28.10 17.97 5.63
CA ASP A 43 -27.82 18.82 4.47
C ASP A 43 -27.49 20.24 4.96
N SER A 44 -26.21 20.60 4.89
CA SER A 44 -25.78 21.97 4.68
C SER A 44 -25.20 22.01 3.27
N ALA A 45 -26.04 22.43 2.32
CA ALA A 45 -25.61 22.77 0.98
C ALA A 45 -24.59 23.93 1.08
N ASP A 46 -23.31 23.58 0.95
CA ASP A 46 -22.28 24.54 0.60
C ASP A 46 -22.36 24.72 -0.91
N GLU A 47 -22.97 25.83 -1.35
CA GLU A 47 -22.86 26.31 -2.72
C GLU A 47 -21.42 26.84 -2.94
N GLY A 48 -20.49 25.90 -3.08
CA GLY A 48 -19.07 26.14 -3.35
C GLY A 48 -18.73 25.88 -4.81
N ASN A 49 -18.56 26.97 -5.57
CA ASN A 49 -17.86 27.11 -6.86
C ASN A 49 -17.82 25.89 -7.82
N THR A 50 -18.66 25.93 -8.87
CA THR A 50 -18.74 24.93 -9.96
C THR A 50 -17.70 25.11 -11.08
N ASP A 51 -16.51 25.62 -10.77
CA ASP A 51 -15.42 25.82 -11.76
C ASP A 51 -14.52 24.58 -11.98
N GLY A 52 -14.87 23.43 -11.39
CA GLY A 52 -14.13 22.17 -11.60
C GLY A 52 -14.51 21.49 -12.92
N LYS A 53 -13.52 20.94 -13.63
CA LYS A 53 -13.75 20.03 -14.76
C LYS A 53 -14.62 18.85 -14.31
N GLN A 54 -15.57 18.46 -15.16
CA GLN A 54 -16.34 17.24 -14.94
C GLN A 54 -15.47 16.01 -15.22
N PRO A 55 -15.77 14.83 -14.65
CA PRO A 55 -14.97 13.62 -14.87
C PRO A 55 -14.69 13.31 -16.35
N GLY A 56 -15.68 13.47 -17.24
CA GLY A 56 -15.54 13.28 -18.70
C GLY A 56 -14.56 14.23 -19.40
N ASP A 57 -14.21 15.33 -18.75
CA ASP A 57 -13.25 16.31 -19.25
C ASP A 57 -11.84 16.10 -18.68
N LEU A 58 -11.70 15.21 -17.69
CA LEU A 58 -10.42 14.88 -17.08
C LEU A 58 -9.69 13.81 -17.90
N THR A 59 -8.38 13.98 -18.04
CA THR A 59 -7.48 12.92 -18.53
C THR A 59 -6.44 12.61 -17.45
N ILE A 60 -6.37 11.36 -17.00
CA ILE A 60 -5.39 10.90 -16.01
C ILE A 60 -4.33 10.04 -16.70
N GLY A 61 -3.07 10.42 -16.51
CA GLY A 61 -1.92 9.66 -16.99
C GLY A 61 -1.56 8.53 -16.04
N PHE A 62 -1.12 7.40 -16.59
CA PHE A 62 -0.64 6.24 -15.85
C PHE A 62 0.57 5.65 -16.57
N ASN A 63 1.69 5.48 -15.86
CA ASN A 63 2.82 4.71 -16.35
C ASN A 63 2.88 3.34 -15.68
N ASN A 64 3.31 2.33 -16.44
CA ASN A 64 3.59 1.00 -15.94
C ASN A 64 5.02 0.60 -16.32
N LEU A 65 5.73 -0.14 -15.46
CA LEU A 65 7.13 -0.49 -15.73
C LEU A 65 7.27 -1.49 -16.89
N LEU A 66 6.51 -2.60 -16.85
CA LEU A 66 6.58 -3.68 -17.84
C LEU A 66 5.18 -4.05 -18.36
N LYS A 67 5.16 -4.75 -19.49
CA LYS A 67 3.96 -5.33 -20.12
C LYS A 67 4.09 -6.84 -20.21
N GLY A 68 2.98 -7.56 -20.04
CA GLY A 68 2.97 -9.02 -20.10
C GLY A 68 3.33 -9.70 -18.77
N HIS A 69 3.49 -8.91 -17.70
CA HIS A 69 3.69 -9.41 -16.35
C HIS A 69 2.38 -9.30 -15.59
N TYR A 70 1.84 -10.45 -15.15
CA TYR A 70 0.51 -10.52 -14.55
C TYR A 70 0.29 -9.49 -13.44
N SER A 71 1.26 -9.30 -12.54
CA SER A 71 1.14 -8.35 -11.42
C SER A 71 1.03 -6.90 -11.88
N LEU A 72 1.69 -6.52 -12.98
CA LEU A 72 1.65 -5.16 -13.50
C LEU A 72 0.47 -4.95 -14.45
N ASP A 73 0.13 -5.96 -15.25
CA ASP A 73 -1.00 -5.93 -16.17
C ASP A 73 -2.34 -5.83 -15.41
N ILE A 74 -2.47 -6.51 -14.25
CA ILE A 74 -3.69 -6.44 -13.43
C ILE A 74 -3.85 -5.07 -12.75
N LEU A 75 -2.75 -4.43 -12.34
CA LEU A 75 -2.79 -3.08 -11.74
C LEU A 75 -3.22 -2.04 -12.76
N GLU A 76 -2.66 -2.10 -13.97
CA GLU A 76 -3.09 -1.23 -15.06
C GLU A 76 -4.55 -1.48 -15.45
N LYS A 77 -4.96 -2.75 -15.55
CA LYS A 77 -6.36 -3.09 -15.83
C LYS A 77 -7.29 -2.52 -14.76
N ALA A 78 -6.93 -2.64 -13.49
CA ALA A 78 -7.72 -2.09 -12.39
C ALA A 78 -7.83 -0.56 -12.48
N PHE A 79 -6.75 0.13 -12.86
CA PHE A 79 -6.77 1.57 -13.13
C PHE A 79 -7.73 1.92 -14.27
N VAL A 80 -7.62 1.25 -15.43
CA VAL A 80 -8.48 1.50 -16.60
C VAL A 80 -9.95 1.23 -16.27
N ASP A 81 -10.26 0.08 -15.66
CA ASP A 81 -11.63 -0.27 -15.28
C ASP A 81 -12.22 0.76 -14.29
N THR A 82 -11.40 1.28 -13.37
CA THR A 82 -11.81 2.31 -12.42
C THR A 82 -12.07 3.64 -13.11
N ALA A 83 -11.18 4.07 -14.01
CA ALA A 83 -11.32 5.31 -14.78
C ALA A 83 -12.58 5.28 -15.65
N ASP A 84 -12.83 4.16 -16.33
CA ASP A 84 -14.03 3.95 -17.14
C ASP A 84 -15.30 4.02 -16.27
N ALA A 85 -15.30 3.40 -15.10
CA ALA A 85 -16.44 3.40 -14.18
C ALA A 85 -16.80 4.80 -13.65
N ILE A 86 -15.82 5.71 -13.53
CA ILE A 86 -16.03 7.10 -13.10
C ILE A 86 -16.07 8.10 -14.26
N GLY A 87 -15.98 7.62 -15.51
CA GLY A 87 -16.05 8.44 -16.72
C GLY A 87 -14.84 9.35 -16.96
N VAL A 88 -13.65 8.95 -16.52
CA VAL A 88 -12.39 9.69 -16.70
C VAL A 88 -11.60 9.10 -17.88
N LYS A 89 -10.99 9.95 -18.71
CA LYS A 89 -10.13 9.50 -19.81
C LYS A 89 -8.76 9.07 -19.28
N THR A 90 -8.16 8.07 -19.90
CA THR A 90 -6.82 7.57 -19.52
C THR A 90 -5.78 7.84 -20.60
N MET A 91 -4.57 8.20 -20.19
CA MET A 91 -3.37 8.14 -21.02
C MET A 91 -2.41 7.12 -20.41
N ILE A 92 -2.27 5.96 -21.05
CA ILE A 92 -1.41 4.88 -20.56
C ILE A 92 -0.08 4.91 -21.32
N VAL A 93 1.02 4.85 -20.58
CA VAL A 93 2.38 4.72 -21.12
C VAL A 93 3.10 3.57 -20.42
N ASN A 94 4.14 3.03 -21.07
CA ASN A 94 4.95 1.96 -20.51
C ASN A 94 6.43 2.37 -20.52
N ASP A 95 7.11 2.10 -19.41
CA ASP A 95 8.51 2.49 -19.21
C ASP A 95 9.50 1.47 -19.82
N GLN A 96 9.00 0.37 -20.38
CA GLN A 96 9.78 -0.67 -21.05
C GLN A 96 10.90 -1.26 -20.18
N GLY A 97 10.67 -1.32 -18.87
CA GLY A 97 11.63 -1.84 -17.90
C GLY A 97 12.82 -0.91 -17.59
N ALA A 98 12.81 0.32 -18.11
CA ALA A 98 13.90 1.27 -17.91
C ALA A 98 13.48 2.36 -16.92
N ILE A 99 14.32 2.57 -15.90
CA ILE A 99 14.05 3.51 -14.82
C ILE A 99 14.03 4.95 -15.37
N GLU A 100 14.93 5.29 -16.28
CA GLU A 100 14.97 6.59 -16.94
C GLU A 100 13.66 6.96 -17.64
N ASN A 101 13.00 5.97 -18.26
CA ASN A 101 11.78 6.17 -19.04
C ASN A 101 10.60 6.62 -18.19
N VAL A 102 10.56 6.29 -16.89
CA VAL A 102 9.52 6.77 -15.97
C VAL A 102 9.44 8.29 -16.00
N THR A 103 10.60 8.97 -15.92
CA THR A 103 10.62 10.44 -15.93
C THR A 103 10.30 11.05 -17.29
N GLU A 104 10.73 10.41 -18.38
CA GLU A 104 10.44 10.85 -19.75
C GLU A 104 8.95 10.70 -20.11
N ASN A 105 8.35 9.61 -19.64
CA ASN A 105 6.93 9.35 -19.77
C ASN A 105 6.09 10.36 -18.97
N ILE A 106 6.53 10.74 -17.76
CA ILE A 106 5.89 11.83 -16.99
C ILE A 106 5.94 13.15 -17.75
N ASP A 107 7.09 13.54 -18.31
CA ASP A 107 7.21 14.75 -19.13
C ASP A 107 6.26 14.71 -20.34
N SER A 108 6.16 13.55 -21.00
CA SER A 108 5.28 13.34 -22.16
C SER A 108 3.80 13.45 -21.78
N MET A 109 3.39 12.89 -20.65
CA MET A 109 2.02 13.00 -20.14
C MET A 109 1.68 14.45 -19.74
N ILE A 110 2.59 15.14 -19.05
CA ILE A 110 2.42 16.56 -18.71
C ILE A 110 2.29 17.41 -19.98
N ALA A 111 3.14 17.19 -20.99
CA ALA A 111 3.08 17.90 -22.26
C ALA A 111 1.78 17.62 -23.05
N ALA A 112 1.21 16.42 -22.90
CA ALA A 112 -0.08 16.05 -23.46
C ALA A 112 -1.28 16.68 -22.71
N GLY A 113 -1.04 17.33 -21.56
CA GLY A 113 -2.06 18.07 -20.82
C GLY A 113 -2.93 17.20 -19.91
N VAL A 114 -2.38 16.12 -19.34
CA VAL A 114 -3.09 15.34 -18.31
C VAL A 114 -3.42 16.22 -17.10
N ASP A 115 -4.57 15.95 -16.48
CA ASP A 115 -5.07 16.62 -15.28
C ASP A 115 -4.50 16.03 -13.99
N GLY A 116 -4.01 14.80 -14.06
CA GLY A 116 -3.37 14.12 -12.95
C GLY A 116 -2.58 12.90 -13.40
N LEU A 117 -1.75 12.38 -12.49
CA LEU A 117 -0.83 11.28 -12.73
C LEU A 117 -0.94 10.20 -11.65
N VAL A 118 -0.97 8.93 -12.07
CA VAL A 118 -0.81 7.75 -11.22
C VAL A 118 0.50 7.07 -11.61
N ILE A 119 1.48 7.11 -10.72
CA ILE A 119 2.88 6.88 -11.08
C ILE A 119 3.41 5.60 -10.46
N PHE A 120 4.01 4.73 -11.27
CA PHE A 120 4.82 3.62 -10.76
C PHE A 120 6.19 4.17 -10.35
N GLY A 121 6.53 4.06 -9.05
CA GLY A 121 7.76 4.61 -8.47
C GLY A 121 8.77 3.52 -8.09
N PRO A 122 9.50 2.92 -9.05
CA PRO A 122 10.33 1.74 -8.79
C PRO A 122 11.59 2.02 -7.96
N ASP A 123 11.99 3.28 -7.80
CA ASP A 123 13.27 3.65 -7.20
C ASP A 123 13.20 4.94 -6.36
N GLU A 124 13.81 4.90 -5.18
CA GLU A 124 13.81 6.00 -4.19
C GLU A 124 14.45 7.30 -4.70
N SER A 125 15.42 7.20 -5.62
CA SER A 125 16.13 8.37 -6.16
C SER A 125 15.26 9.25 -7.06
N MET A 126 14.12 8.72 -7.53
CA MET A 126 13.25 9.37 -8.50
C MET A 126 12.24 10.32 -7.88
N TYR A 127 11.86 10.11 -6.61
CA TYR A 127 10.73 10.81 -6.00
C TYR A 127 10.90 12.33 -6.01
N SER A 128 12.12 12.82 -5.76
CA SER A 128 12.42 14.26 -5.74
C SER A 128 12.24 14.90 -7.11
N VAL A 129 12.78 14.29 -8.17
CA VAL A 129 12.67 14.83 -9.53
C VAL A 129 11.23 14.79 -10.05
N ILE A 130 10.49 13.72 -9.75
CA ILE A 130 9.07 13.60 -10.11
C ILE A 130 8.23 14.68 -9.40
N SER A 131 8.47 14.88 -8.10
CA SER A 131 7.80 15.92 -7.30
C SER A 131 8.01 17.31 -7.91
N GLN A 132 9.25 17.66 -8.23
CA GLN A 132 9.59 18.95 -8.84
C GLN A 132 8.91 19.15 -10.21
N LYS A 133 8.88 18.12 -11.06
CA LYS A 133 8.19 18.17 -12.37
C LYS A 133 6.70 18.44 -12.20
N CYS A 134 6.04 17.70 -11.30
CA CYS A 134 4.61 17.84 -11.06
C CYS A 134 4.25 19.19 -10.42
N GLU A 135 5.07 19.69 -9.50
CA GLU A 135 4.87 21.02 -8.90
C GLU A 135 5.00 22.15 -9.93
N ALA A 136 6.04 22.10 -10.76
CA ALA A 136 6.26 23.10 -11.82
C ALA A 136 5.11 23.11 -12.84
N ALA A 137 4.60 21.92 -13.18
CA ALA A 137 3.47 21.76 -14.09
C ALA A 137 2.10 22.00 -13.44
N LYS A 138 2.03 22.05 -12.11
CA LYS A 138 0.79 22.13 -11.33
C LYS A 138 -0.16 20.94 -11.57
N VAL A 139 0.41 19.75 -11.76
CA VAL A 139 -0.34 18.51 -12.03
C VAL A 139 -0.40 17.67 -10.77
N ALA A 140 -1.60 17.28 -10.36
CA ALA A 140 -1.79 16.41 -9.19
C ALA A 140 -1.22 15.01 -9.47
N PHE A 141 -0.56 14.41 -8.48
CA PHE A 141 0.04 13.09 -8.66
C PHE A 141 -0.05 12.21 -7.43
N VAL A 142 -0.11 10.90 -7.67
CA VAL A 142 0.00 9.85 -6.66
C VAL A 142 1.02 8.80 -7.09
N PHE A 143 1.58 8.07 -6.13
CA PHE A 143 2.33 6.84 -6.41
C PHE A 143 1.48 5.60 -6.16
N TYR A 144 1.72 4.53 -6.93
CA TYR A 144 1.08 3.24 -6.70
C TYR A 144 2.09 2.08 -6.60
N ASP A 145 1.67 1.01 -5.92
CA ASP A 145 2.38 -0.24 -5.67
C ASP A 145 3.62 -0.09 -4.78
N HIS A 146 4.64 0.62 -5.25
CA HIS A 146 5.87 0.88 -4.49
C HIS A 146 5.68 2.12 -3.61
N MET A 147 5.68 1.88 -2.29
CA MET A 147 5.54 2.94 -1.30
C MET A 147 6.87 3.67 -1.12
N PRO A 148 6.91 5.02 -1.20
CA PRO A 148 8.10 5.77 -0.87
C PRO A 148 8.51 5.55 0.59
N SER A 149 9.81 5.58 0.86
CA SER A 149 10.34 5.61 2.22
C SER A 149 9.77 6.77 3.05
N GLU A 150 9.81 6.65 4.38
CA GLU A 150 9.34 7.73 5.27
C GLU A 150 10.08 9.05 5.04
N GLU A 151 11.37 9.00 4.69
CA GLU A 151 12.16 10.18 4.34
C GLU A 151 11.61 10.87 3.08
N ASN A 152 11.41 10.11 2.00
CA ASN A 152 10.82 10.66 0.77
C ASN A 152 9.36 11.09 0.97
N MET A 153 8.59 10.42 1.81
CA MET A 153 7.22 10.82 2.15
C MET A 153 7.16 12.18 2.87
N VAL A 154 8.18 12.57 3.66
CA VAL A 154 8.25 13.92 4.24
C VAL A 154 8.39 14.96 3.14
N MET A 155 9.35 14.79 2.23
CA MET A 155 9.58 15.69 1.10
C MET A 155 8.36 15.77 0.17
N LEU A 156 7.76 14.63 -0.17
CA LEU A 156 6.59 14.58 -1.05
C LEU A 156 5.39 15.33 -0.47
N ARG A 157 5.19 15.30 0.84
CA ARG A 157 4.09 16.02 1.52
C ARG A 157 4.26 17.53 1.53
N GLU A 158 5.45 18.06 1.26
CA GLU A 158 5.66 19.51 1.10
C GLU A 158 5.09 20.02 -0.24
N ASN A 159 4.96 19.15 -1.24
CA ASN A 159 4.41 19.49 -2.54
C ASN A 159 2.87 19.51 -2.50
N PRO A 160 2.20 20.66 -2.76
CA PRO A 160 0.74 20.75 -2.68
C PRO A 160 -0.01 19.92 -3.74
N TYR A 161 0.69 19.46 -4.79
CA TYR A 161 0.13 18.63 -5.85
C TYR A 161 0.28 17.13 -5.56
N PHE A 162 1.06 16.73 -4.56
CA PHE A 162 1.11 15.34 -4.12
C PHE A 162 -0.18 14.97 -3.39
N LYS A 163 -0.86 13.90 -3.85
CA LYS A 163 -2.14 13.45 -3.29
C LYS A 163 -2.05 12.12 -2.53
N GLY A 164 -0.86 11.54 -2.44
CA GLY A 164 -0.59 10.37 -1.62
C GLY A 164 0.08 9.24 -2.39
N ALA A 165 0.29 8.13 -1.70
CA ALA A 165 0.78 6.88 -2.26
C ALA A 165 -0.13 5.75 -1.81
N VAL A 166 -0.38 4.79 -2.70
CA VAL A 166 -1.19 3.60 -2.43
C VAL A 166 -0.40 2.35 -2.76
N GLY A 167 -0.23 1.46 -1.80
CA GLY A 167 0.54 0.24 -1.99
C GLY A 167 0.25 -0.75 -0.88
N THR A 168 0.88 -1.91 -0.97
CA THR A 168 0.80 -2.91 0.09
C THR A 168 1.63 -2.50 1.30
N ARG A 169 1.22 -2.95 2.49
CA ARG A 169 2.09 -2.90 3.66
C ARG A 169 3.09 -4.03 3.55
N ASP A 170 4.17 -3.82 2.82
CA ASP A 170 5.09 -4.88 2.39
C ASP A 170 5.74 -5.65 3.54
N LEU A 171 6.12 -4.96 4.62
CA LEU A 171 6.58 -5.60 5.86
C LEU A 171 5.53 -6.53 6.45
N ASN A 172 4.26 -6.12 6.45
CA ASN A 172 3.16 -6.97 6.93
C ASN A 172 2.88 -8.12 5.96
N THR A 173 3.06 -7.91 4.66
CA THR A 173 2.88 -8.95 3.63
C THR A 173 3.87 -10.08 3.88
N GLY A 174 5.16 -9.76 4.06
CA GLY A 174 6.16 -10.72 4.48
C GLY A 174 5.84 -11.39 5.81
N ARG A 175 5.48 -10.59 6.83
CA ARG A 175 5.12 -11.09 8.17
C ARG A 175 4.01 -12.13 8.13
N ASN A 176 2.93 -11.86 7.40
CA ASN A 176 1.79 -12.76 7.31
C ASN A 176 2.19 -14.12 6.73
N ILE A 177 3.08 -14.14 5.72
CA ILE A 177 3.58 -15.39 5.13
C ILE A 177 4.53 -16.12 6.08
N GLY A 178 5.40 -15.40 6.79
CA GLY A 178 6.28 -15.99 7.80
C GLY A 178 5.50 -16.60 8.98
N GLU A 179 4.47 -15.91 9.47
CA GLU A 179 3.54 -16.42 10.48
C GLU A 179 2.79 -17.66 9.98
N HIS A 180 2.37 -17.66 8.71
CA HIS A 180 1.72 -18.82 8.12
C HIS A 180 2.66 -20.01 8.01
N ALA A 181 3.89 -19.82 7.50
CA ALA A 181 4.89 -20.89 7.43
C ALA A 181 5.20 -21.48 8.80
N ALA A 182 5.34 -20.64 9.83
CA ALA A 182 5.52 -21.08 11.21
C ALA A 182 4.31 -21.87 11.74
N SER A 183 3.09 -21.48 11.38
CA SER A 183 1.86 -22.19 11.77
C SER A 183 1.76 -23.61 11.19
N LEU A 184 2.51 -23.89 10.12
CA LEU A 184 2.64 -25.20 9.50
C LEU A 184 3.78 -26.05 10.11
N ASP A 185 4.42 -25.57 11.18
CA ASP A 185 5.56 -26.19 11.87
C ASP A 185 6.82 -26.36 11.00
N LEU A 186 6.94 -25.57 9.93
CA LEU A 186 8.14 -25.51 9.08
C LEU A 186 9.30 -24.82 9.83
N LYS A 187 10.55 -25.18 9.51
CA LYS A 187 11.74 -24.78 10.28
C LYS A 187 12.84 -24.12 9.47
N ASN A 188 12.98 -24.41 8.18
CA ASN A 188 14.12 -23.99 7.37
C ASN A 188 13.64 -23.37 6.06
N ALA A 189 13.74 -22.05 5.95
CA ALA A 189 13.29 -21.30 4.80
C ALA A 189 14.44 -20.79 3.94
N ILE A 190 14.23 -20.77 2.63
CA ILE A 190 14.95 -19.87 1.71
C ILE A 190 13.96 -18.88 1.12
N ILE A 191 14.46 -17.69 0.75
CA ILE A 191 13.64 -16.63 0.16
C ILE A 191 14.13 -16.38 -1.27
N LEU A 192 13.21 -16.28 -2.23
CA LEU A 192 13.46 -15.87 -3.60
C LEU A 192 12.75 -14.54 -3.82
N THR A 193 13.48 -13.49 -4.14
CA THR A 193 12.96 -12.12 -4.10
C THR A 193 13.49 -11.29 -5.27
N GLY A 194 12.88 -10.12 -5.50
CA GLY A 194 13.27 -9.22 -6.58
C GLY A 194 14.55 -8.44 -6.29
N ALA A 195 14.66 -7.26 -6.90
CA ALA A 195 15.88 -6.47 -6.86
C ALA A 195 16.26 -6.05 -5.43
N ILE A 196 17.56 -6.14 -5.11
CA ILE A 196 18.05 -5.76 -3.77
C ILE A 196 17.90 -4.26 -3.48
N ALA A 197 17.86 -3.41 -4.50
CA ALA A 197 17.68 -1.97 -4.34
C ALA A 197 16.21 -1.57 -4.10
N ASP A 198 15.26 -2.48 -4.30
CA ASP A 198 13.84 -2.18 -4.24
C ASP A 198 13.30 -2.26 -2.79
N PRO A 199 12.75 -1.17 -2.24
CA PRO A 199 12.28 -1.13 -0.85
C PRO A 199 11.15 -2.13 -0.57
N THR A 200 10.30 -2.45 -1.55
CA THR A 200 9.20 -3.40 -1.40
C THR A 200 9.71 -4.82 -1.17
N HIS A 201 10.70 -5.25 -1.96
CA HIS A 201 11.32 -6.56 -1.80
C HIS A 201 12.09 -6.70 -0.49
N ASN A 202 12.81 -5.65 -0.10
CA ASN A 202 13.48 -5.60 1.20
C ASN A 202 12.49 -5.75 2.37
N ALA A 203 11.42 -4.96 2.38
CA ALA A 203 10.42 -5.00 3.45
C ALA A 203 9.71 -6.37 3.54
N ARG A 204 9.38 -7.00 2.40
CA ARG A 204 8.79 -8.35 2.38
C ARG A 204 9.75 -9.40 2.94
N THR A 205 11.02 -9.35 2.56
CA THR A 205 12.06 -10.25 3.09
C THR A 205 12.22 -10.05 4.59
N GLU A 206 12.37 -8.81 5.07
CA GLU A 206 12.51 -8.49 6.49
C GLU A 206 11.31 -8.98 7.30
N GLY A 207 10.09 -8.72 6.80
CA GLY A 207 8.85 -9.10 7.46
C GLY A 207 8.72 -10.61 7.63
N PHE A 208 9.03 -11.37 6.57
CA PHE A 208 9.02 -12.83 6.62
C PHE A 208 10.06 -13.35 7.61
N THR A 209 11.32 -12.89 7.48
CA THR A 209 12.43 -13.34 8.33
C THR A 209 12.12 -13.10 9.81
N ALA A 210 11.71 -11.88 10.17
CA ALA A 210 11.43 -11.54 11.56
C ALA A 210 10.30 -12.40 12.16
N ALA A 211 9.24 -12.65 11.40
CA ALA A 211 8.11 -13.47 11.84
C ALA A 211 8.47 -14.95 12.01
N PHE A 212 9.13 -15.51 10.99
CA PHE A 212 9.48 -16.93 10.94
C PHE A 212 10.53 -17.29 12.01
N GLU A 213 11.56 -16.46 12.17
CA GLU A 213 12.61 -16.68 13.17
C GLU A 213 12.11 -16.48 14.61
N SER A 214 11.22 -15.51 14.84
CA SER A 214 10.60 -15.33 16.16
C SER A 214 9.77 -16.53 16.61
N ALA A 215 9.26 -17.33 15.66
CA ALA A 215 8.53 -18.56 15.92
C ALA A 215 9.42 -19.81 15.98
N GLY A 216 10.75 -19.65 15.91
CA GLY A 216 11.73 -20.74 15.99
C GLY A 216 12.09 -21.39 14.65
N GLY A 217 11.65 -20.80 13.53
CA GLY A 217 12.19 -21.11 12.20
C GLY A 217 13.56 -20.46 11.98
N LYS A 218 14.14 -20.70 10.80
CA LYS A 218 15.41 -20.12 10.38
C LYS A 218 15.35 -19.79 8.89
N VAL A 219 15.73 -18.56 8.52
CA VAL A 219 16.00 -18.23 7.12
C VAL A 219 17.45 -18.59 6.84
N LEU A 220 17.68 -19.50 5.90
CA LEU A 220 18.99 -20.04 5.58
C LEU A 220 19.74 -19.16 4.59
N ASP A 221 19.07 -18.68 3.55
CA ASP A 221 19.64 -17.77 2.56
C ASP A 221 18.54 -17.05 1.75
N VAL A 222 18.95 -16.04 0.98
CA VAL A 222 18.09 -15.22 0.13
C VAL A 222 18.65 -15.10 -1.28
N GLY A 223 17.89 -15.57 -2.27
CA GLY A 223 18.15 -15.35 -3.69
C GLY A 223 17.56 -14.03 -4.16
N TRP A 224 18.41 -13.00 -4.28
CA TRP A 224 18.06 -11.69 -4.81
C TRP A 224 18.08 -11.65 -6.34
N ASP A 225 17.47 -10.61 -6.91
CA ASP A 225 17.44 -10.36 -8.35
C ASP A 225 16.75 -11.47 -9.17
N ALA A 226 15.88 -12.25 -8.53
CA ALA A 226 15.05 -13.28 -9.16
C ALA A 226 13.80 -12.65 -9.81
N LEU A 227 14.02 -11.76 -10.80
CA LEU A 227 13.00 -10.95 -11.44
C LEU A 227 12.16 -11.72 -12.47
N GLU A 228 12.77 -12.71 -13.10
CA GLU A 228 12.12 -13.59 -14.08
C GLU A 228 11.99 -15.03 -13.56
N GLY A 229 11.06 -15.77 -14.16
CA GLY A 229 10.82 -17.17 -13.75
C GLY A 229 12.06 -18.05 -13.83
N GLN A 230 12.91 -17.87 -14.86
CA GLN A 230 14.14 -18.65 -14.99
C GLN A 230 15.20 -18.28 -13.95
N ASP A 231 15.30 -17.01 -13.57
CA ASP A 231 16.22 -16.54 -12.54
C ASP A 231 15.82 -17.10 -11.18
N ALA A 232 14.50 -17.09 -10.88
CA ALA A 232 13.95 -17.72 -9.68
C ALA A 232 14.23 -19.23 -9.64
N ILE A 233 14.09 -19.94 -10.76
CA ILE A 233 14.43 -21.38 -10.85
C ILE A 233 15.92 -21.62 -10.58
N ASN A 234 16.79 -20.81 -11.18
CA ASN A 234 18.23 -20.94 -11.00
C ASN A 234 18.63 -20.70 -9.54
N ALA A 235 18.15 -19.60 -8.94
CA ALA A 235 18.39 -19.29 -7.54
C ALA A 235 17.84 -20.38 -6.61
N ALA A 236 16.63 -20.91 -6.88
CA ALA A 236 16.07 -22.01 -6.12
C ALA A 236 16.97 -23.25 -6.16
N ASN A 237 17.45 -23.65 -7.33
CA ASN A 237 18.31 -24.82 -7.49
C ASN A 237 19.64 -24.67 -6.74
N ASP A 238 20.27 -23.50 -6.83
CA ASP A 238 21.53 -23.22 -6.15
C ASP A 238 21.34 -23.27 -4.62
N LEU A 239 20.29 -22.63 -4.10
CA LEU A 239 19.99 -22.60 -2.68
C LEU A 239 19.54 -23.96 -2.14
N LEU A 240 18.75 -24.73 -2.87
CA LEU A 240 18.36 -26.09 -2.48
C LEU A 240 19.54 -27.07 -2.48
N THR A 241 20.53 -26.83 -3.36
CA THR A 241 21.78 -27.60 -3.36
C THR A 241 22.65 -27.26 -2.14
N ALA A 242 22.74 -25.97 -1.78
CA ALA A 242 23.48 -25.50 -0.63
C ALA A 242 22.81 -25.84 0.71
N HIS A 243 21.49 -25.90 0.73
CA HIS A 243 20.65 -26.08 1.91
C HIS A 243 19.64 -27.22 1.70
N PRO A 244 20.08 -28.49 1.68
CA PRO A 244 19.18 -29.63 1.49
C PRO A 244 18.17 -29.82 2.62
N GLU A 245 18.33 -29.13 3.76
CA GLU A 245 17.42 -29.15 4.91
C GLU A 245 16.23 -28.19 4.79
N VAL A 246 16.11 -27.42 3.70
CA VAL A 246 14.99 -26.52 3.42
C VAL A 246 13.66 -27.28 3.41
N ASP A 247 12.67 -26.74 4.11
CA ASP A 247 11.28 -27.19 4.09
C ASP A 247 10.29 -26.08 3.65
N THR A 248 10.81 -24.86 3.43
CA THR A 248 10.02 -23.69 3.02
C THR A 248 10.73 -22.91 1.93
N ILE A 249 10.04 -22.58 0.84
CA ILE A 249 10.50 -21.59 -0.14
C ILE A 249 9.49 -20.46 -0.15
N TYR A 250 9.94 -19.24 0.17
CA TYR A 250 9.12 -18.04 0.05
C TYR A 250 9.53 -17.24 -1.19
N ALA A 251 8.69 -17.23 -2.21
CA ALA A 251 8.82 -16.35 -3.36
C ALA A 251 8.06 -15.04 -3.10
N SER A 252 8.76 -13.91 -2.98
CA SER A 252 8.19 -12.63 -2.53
C SER A 252 7.61 -11.76 -3.66
N ASN A 253 7.81 -12.16 -4.92
CA ASN A 253 7.45 -11.39 -6.11
C ASN A 253 6.49 -12.17 -7.02
N GLY A 254 5.72 -11.43 -7.84
CA GLY A 254 4.67 -11.99 -8.68
C GLY A 254 5.17 -12.79 -9.89
N ASN A 255 6.45 -12.65 -10.26
CA ASN A 255 7.03 -13.31 -11.43
C ASN A 255 7.68 -14.66 -11.07
N GLY A 256 8.36 -14.75 -9.93
CA GLY A 256 8.96 -15.97 -9.38
C GLY A 256 7.96 -16.88 -8.65
N GLY A 257 6.80 -16.36 -8.25
CA GLY A 257 5.73 -17.10 -7.54
C GLY A 257 4.87 -18.03 -8.40
N SER A 258 5.18 -18.19 -9.70
CA SER A 258 4.43 -19.10 -10.60
C SER A 258 4.97 -20.54 -10.62
N ILE A 259 5.94 -20.87 -9.77
CA ILE A 259 6.56 -22.21 -9.73
C ILE A 259 5.82 -23.04 -8.68
N VAL A 260 4.94 -23.91 -9.18
CA VAL A 260 4.18 -24.91 -8.40
C VAL A 260 5.10 -26.05 -7.97
#